data_AF-A0A932JID6-F1
#
_entry.id   AF-A0A932JID6-F1
#
_cell.length_a   1.000
_cell.length_b   1.000
_cell.length_c   1.000
_cell.angle_alpha   90.00
_cell.angle_beta   90.00
_cell.angle_gamma   90.00
#
_symmetry.space_group_name_H-M   'P 1'
#
loop_
_entity.id
_entity.type
_entity.pdbx_description
1 polymer ?
#
loop_
_entity_poly.entity_id
_entity_poly.type
_entity_poly.pdbx_seq_one_letter_code
_entity_poly.pdbx_strand_id
1 'polypeptide(L)' 'MRTDAVIKQEGFVALSKMLDLVEAERFITLIKRDNSDYTEWRKTLWENESIASLSSKAMESWEQNNPK' A
#
# COMPACT_ATOMS: atom_id res chain seq x y z
N MET A 1 9.20 3.12 -13.56
CA MET A 1 8.89 2.33 -12.35
C MET A 1 9.94 2.64 -11.29
N ARG A 2 9.57 2.80 -10.02
CA ARG A 2 10.55 3.03 -8.94
C ARG A 2 11.38 1.76 -8.72
N THR A 3 12.64 1.90 -8.32
CA THR A 3 13.49 0.76 -7.98
C THR A 3 13.15 0.20 -6.61
N ASP A 4 13.41 -1.08 -6.41
CA ASP A 4 13.22 -1.75 -5.12
C ASP A 4 13.95 -1.03 -3.97
N ALA A 5 15.14 -0.48 -4.25
CA ALA A 5 15.92 0.28 -3.28
C ALA A 5 15.18 1.54 -2.83
N VAL A 6 14.62 2.30 -3.78
CA VAL A 6 13.86 3.52 -3.50
C VAL A 6 12.55 3.21 -2.78
N ILE A 7 11.89 2.08 -3.10
CA ILE A 7 10.68 1.64 -2.39
C ILE A 7 11.01 1.27 -0.94
N LYS A 8 12.08 0.51 -0.69
CA LYS A 8 12.51 0.12 0.65
C LYS A 8 12.90 1.33 1.50
N GLN A 9 13.68 2.25 0.93
CA GLN A 9 14.12 3.45 1.64
C GLN A 9 12.95 4.29 2.13
N GLU A 10 11.98 4.57 1.27
CA GLU A 10 10.79 5.33 1.67
C GLU A 10 9.91 4.55 2.66
N GLY A 11 9.83 3.22 2.52
CA GLY A 11 9.14 2.37 3.49
C GLY A 11 9.74 2.49 4.90
N PHE A 12 11.08 2.49 5.03
CA PHE A 12 11.74 2.70 6.32
C PHE A 12 11.48 4.08 6.89
N VAL A 13 11.51 5.13 6.06
CA VAL A 13 11.18 6.50 6.49
C VAL A 13 9.72 6.60 6.97
N ALA A 14 8.79 5.92 6.32
CA ALA A 14 7.40 5.89 6.73
C ALA A 14 7.24 5.18 8.08
N LEU A 15 7.90 4.03 8.28
CA LEU A 15 7.89 3.31 9.55
C LEU A 15 8.47 4.17 10.68
N SER A 16 9.61 4.82 10.48
CA SER A 16 10.24 5.66 11.51
C SER A 16 9.44 6.91 11.89
N LYS A 17 8.49 7.34 11.04
CA LYS A 17 7.59 8.46 11.35
C LYS A 17 6.41 8.03 12.22
N MET A 18 6.07 6.75 12.22
CA MET A 18 4.88 6.21 12.87
C MET A 18 5.20 5.37 14.11
N LEU A 19 6.36 4.72 14.11
CA LEU A 19 6.78 3.75 15.12
C LEU A 19 8.11 4.18 15.73
N ASP A 20 8.31 3.86 17.01
CA ASP A 20 9.65 3.94 17.59
C ASP A 20 10.59 2.85 17.03
N LEU A 21 11.86 2.90 17.41
CA LEU A 21 12.87 1.97 16.92
C LEU A 21 12.52 0.51 17.21
N VAL A 22 12.04 0.21 18.43
CA VAL A 22 11.74 -1.15 18.87
C VAL A 22 10.50 -1.68 18.16
N GLU A 23 9.48 -0.84 18.02
CA GLU A 23 8.26 -1.15 17.29
C GLU A 23 8.53 -1.39 15.79
N ALA A 24 9.36 -0.56 15.17
CA ALA A 24 9.73 -0.70 13.76
C ALA A 24 10.50 -2.01 13.49
N GLU A 25 11.47 -2.36 14.34
CA GLU A 25 12.21 -3.62 14.22
C GLU A 25 11.31 -4.85 14.43
N ARG A 26 10.39 -4.77 15.40
CA ARG A 26 9.39 -5.80 15.65
C ARG A 26 8.44 -5.94 14.47
N PHE A 27 7.97 -4.84 13.89
CA PHE A 27 7.11 -4.84 12.70
C PHE A 27 7.77 -5.55 11.52
N ILE A 28 9.03 -5.21 11.20
CA ILE A 28 9.79 -5.87 10.12
C ILE A 28 9.91 -7.37 10.38
N THR A 29 10.15 -7.75 11.63
CA THR A 29 10.25 -9.16 12.04
C THR A 29 8.91 -9.89 11.87
N LEU A 30 7.80 -9.27 12.23
CA LEU A 30 6.45 -9.83 12.05
C LEU A 30 6.14 -10.02 10.56
N ILE A 31 6.35 -9.00 9.73
CA ILE A 31 6.10 -9.07 8.28
C ILE A 31 6.97 -10.14 7.59
N LYS A 32 8.20 -10.37 8.05
CA LYS A 32 9.07 -11.41 7.50
C LYS A 32 8.68 -12.84 7.91
N ARG A 33 8.04 -12.99 9.08
CA ARG A 33 7.65 -14.29 9.65
C ARG A 33 6.24 -14.69 9.26
N ASP A 34 5.39 -13.71 9.06
CA ASP A 34 3.99 -13.91 8.75
C ASP A 34 3.81 -14.03 7.23
N ASN A 35 3.00 -15.01 6.80
CA ASN A 35 2.46 -15.05 5.44
C ASN A 35 1.25 -14.10 5.39
N SER A 36 1.43 -12.84 5.83
CA SER A 36 0.33 -11.90 5.98
C SER A 36 -0.51 -11.89 4.71
N ASP A 37 -1.79 -12.24 4.84
CA ASP A 37 -2.66 -12.44 3.69
C ASP A 37 -2.89 -11.08 3.02
N TYR A 38 -2.19 -10.88 1.89
CA TYR A 38 -2.32 -9.70 1.06
C TYR A 38 -3.78 -9.46 0.64
N THR A 39 -4.59 -10.52 0.54
CA THR A 39 -6.02 -10.43 0.24
C THR A 39 -6.79 -9.76 1.37
N GLU A 40 -6.51 -10.13 2.63
CA GLU A 40 -7.14 -9.50 3.79
C GLU A 40 -6.72 -8.04 3.93
N TRP A 41 -5.42 -7.74 3.80
CA TRP A 41 -4.93 -6.36 3.84
C TRP A 41 -5.56 -5.48 2.75
N ARG A 42 -5.84 -6.06 1.58
CA ARG A 42 -6.45 -5.33 0.46
C ARG A 42 -7.94 -5.10 0.63
N LYS A 43 -8.66 -5.94 1.38
CA LYS A 43 -10.10 -5.72 1.67
C LYS A 43 -10.32 -4.40 2.38
N THR A 44 -9.43 -4.04 3.32
CA THR A 44 -9.53 -2.81 4.09
C THR A 44 -9.24 -1.54 3.27
N LEU A 45 -8.61 -1.67 2.11
CA LEU A 45 -8.13 -0.53 1.31
C LEU A 45 -9.27 0.35 0.76
N TRP A 46 -10.46 -0.23 0.60
CA TRP A 46 -11.63 0.46 0.02
C TRP A 46 -12.90 0.30 0.86
N GLU A 47 -12.77 0.01 2.15
CA GLU A 47 -13.92 -0.18 3.05
C GLU A 47 -14.90 1.01 3.06
N ASN A 48 -14.41 2.22 2.77
CA ASN A 48 -15.21 3.44 2.72
C ASN A 48 -15.68 3.82 1.31
N GLU A 49 -15.45 2.96 0.30
CA GLU A 49 -15.77 3.24 -1.09
C GLU A 49 -16.77 2.23 -1.64
N SER A 50 -17.79 2.72 -2.35
CA SER A 50 -18.74 1.85 -3.04
C SER A 50 -18.12 1.28 -4.33
N ILE A 51 -18.59 0.10 -4.75
CA ILE A 51 -18.17 -0.52 -6.01
C ILE A 51 -18.39 0.43 -7.20
N ALA A 52 -19.51 1.15 -7.22
CA ALA A 52 -19.80 2.14 -8.27
C ALA A 52 -18.77 3.26 -8.32
N SER A 53 -18.40 3.82 -7.15
CA SER A 53 -17.37 4.86 -7.04
C SER A 53 -16.01 4.38 -7.55
N LEU A 54 -15.60 3.16 -7.15
CA LEU A 54 -14.35 2.55 -7.61
C LEU A 54 -14.35 2.33 -9.13
N SER A 55 -15.46 1.86 -9.68
CA SER A 55 -15.61 1.65 -11.12
C SER A 55 -15.48 2.97 -11.89
N SER A 56 -16.11 4.04 -11.42
CA SER A 56 -16.00 5.37 -12.03
C SER A 56 -14.57 5.89 -11.99
N LYS A 57 -13.90 5.81 -10.83
CA LYS A 57 -12.48 6.23 -10.68
C LYS A 57 -11.54 5.44 -11.59
N ALA A 58 -11.80 4.14 -11.76
CA ALA A 58 -11.03 3.31 -12.66
C ALA A 58 -11.19 3.73 -14.13
N MET A 59 -12.43 4.03 -14.56
CA MET A 59 -12.71 4.55 -15.91
C MET A 59 -12.04 5.91 -16.16
N GLU A 60 -12.18 6.85 -15.22
CA GLU A 60 -11.54 8.17 -15.32
C GLU A 60 -10.01 8.07 -15.44
N SER A 61 -9.39 7.24 -14.59
CA SER A 61 -7.94 6.99 -14.66
C SER A 61 -7.54 6.37 -16.00
N TRP A 62 -8.34 5.46 -16.54
CA TRP A 62 -8.05 4.84 -17.83
C TRP A 62 -8.14 5.84 -18.99
N GLU A 63 -9.15 6.72 -18.99
CA GLU A 63 -9.33 7.77 -20.00
C GLU A 63 -8.20 8.81 -19.98
N GLN A 64 -7.76 9.22 -18.78
CA GLN A 64 -6.64 10.16 -18.63
C GLN A 64 -5.32 9.59 -19.17
N ASN A 65 -5.10 8.29 -19.02
CA ASN A 65 -3.88 7.62 -19.49
C ASN A 65 -3.97 7.17 -20.96
N ASN A 66 -5.15 7.17 -21.56
CA ASN A 66 -5.38 6.84 -22.97
C ASN A 66 -6.29 7.90 -23.64
N PRO A 67 -5.83 9.15 -23.77
CA PRO A 67 -6.61 10.17 -24.45
C PRO A 67 -6.83 9.74 -25.91
N LYS A 68 -8.09 9.85 -26.37
CA LYS A 68 -8.48 9.60 -27.75
C LYS A 68 -7.86 10.61 -28.72
#